data_AF-X1ELH7-F1
#
_entry.id   AF-X1ELH7-F1
#
_cell.length_a   1.000
_cell.length_b   1.000
_cell.length_c   1.000
_cell.angle_alpha   90.00
_cell.angle_beta   90.00
_cell.angle_gamma   90.00
#
_symmetry.space_group_name_H-M   'P 1'
#
loop_
_entity.id
_entity.type
_entity.pdbx_description
1 polymer ?
#
loop_
_entity_poly.entity_id
_entity_poly.type
_entity_poly.pdbx_seq_one_letter_code
_entity_poly.pdbx_strand_id
1 'polypeptide(L)'
;KIELIGSGYAQIIGPLVPEKVNDWNQKLGLDIYKKVLGVKPQIALINEMTYSAGVVEHYINNNYKAIIMEWNNPRRYHTEWKNEWRYFPQYAEGTDNRKISWS
;
A
#
# COMPACT_ATOMS: atom_id res chain seq x y z
N LYS A 1 -4.50 7.88 -20.97
CA LYS A 1 -3.37 7.04 -20.51
C LYS A 1 -3.92 6.14 -19.40
N ILE A 2 -3.61 4.84 -19.40
CA ILE A 2 -4.06 3.88 -18.38
C ILE A 2 -2.85 3.51 -17.52
N GLU A 3 -3.03 3.39 -16.21
CA GLU A 3 -1.99 2.97 -15.26
C GLU A 3 -2.40 1.69 -14.55
N LEU A 4 -1.48 0.75 -14.44
CA LEU A 4 -1.70 -0.52 -13.76
C LEU A 4 -1.39 -0.36 -12.26
N ILE A 5 -2.37 -0.65 -11.43
CA ILE A 5 -2.22 -0.73 -9.97
C ILE A 5 -2.02 -2.19 -9.59
N GLY A 6 -0.99 -2.45 -8.79
CA GLY A 6 -0.65 -3.76 -8.30
C GLY A 6 -1.40 -4.13 -7.03
N SER A 7 -1.46 -5.43 -6.77
CA SER A 7 -1.84 -6.03 -5.51
C SER A 7 -0.81 -7.09 -5.13
N GLY A 8 -0.82 -7.54 -3.88
CA GLY A 8 -0.11 -8.76 -3.53
C GLY A 8 -0.70 -9.99 -4.25
N TYR A 9 0.04 -11.10 -4.21
CA TYR A 9 -0.33 -12.39 -4.81
C TYR A 9 -1.72 -12.89 -4.38
N ALA A 10 -2.06 -12.68 -3.11
CA ALA A 10 -3.35 -12.98 -2.52
C ALA A 10 -3.92 -11.76 -1.79
N GLN A 11 -5.24 -11.73 -1.64
CA GLN A 11 -6.00 -10.76 -0.85
C GLN A 11 -5.88 -11.12 0.64
N ILE A 12 -4.72 -10.82 1.23
CA ILE A 12 -4.43 -11.04 2.66
C ILE A 12 -4.78 -9.80 3.49
N ILE A 13 -5.26 -10.01 4.72
CA ILE A 13 -5.44 -8.95 5.71
C ILE A 13 -4.08 -8.66 6.35
N GLY A 14 -3.38 -7.64 5.86
CA GLY A 14 -1.97 -7.39 6.20
C GLY A 14 -1.63 -7.44 7.69
N PRO A 15 -2.37 -6.74 8.57
CA PRO A 15 -2.08 -6.75 10.01
C PRO A 15 -2.33 -8.07 10.74
N LEU A 16 -3.07 -9.02 10.16
CA LEU A 16 -3.39 -10.30 10.80
C LEU A 16 -2.38 -11.40 10.46
N VAL A 17 -1.46 -11.14 9.53
CA VAL A 17 -0.47 -12.12 9.08
C VAL A 17 0.95 -11.68 9.45
N PRO A 18 1.89 -12.62 9.63
CA PRO A 18 3.27 -12.28 9.94
C PRO A 18 3.92 -11.40 8.86
N GLU A 19 4.84 -10.53 9.29
CA GLU A 19 5.62 -9.63 8.44
C GLU A 19 6.20 -10.33 7.19
N LYS A 20 6.81 -11.50 7.41
CA LYS A 20 7.43 -12.30 6.34
C LYS A 20 6.41 -12.77 5.30
N VAL A 21 5.17 -13.05 5.70
CA VAL A 21 4.10 -13.46 4.78
C VAL A 21 3.64 -12.27 3.94
N ASN A 22 3.52 -11.08 4.53
CA ASN A 22 3.22 -9.85 3.79
C ASN A 22 4.28 -9.55 2.72
N ASP A 23 5.56 -9.64 3.09
CA ASP A 23 6.66 -9.41 2.16
C ASP A 23 6.65 -10.40 0.97
N TRP A 24 6.51 -11.70 1.26
CA TRP A 24 6.41 -12.72 0.19
C TRP A 24 5.17 -12.53 -0.68
N ASN A 25 4.05 -12.10 -0.10
CA ASN A 25 2.84 -11.81 -0.87
C ASN A 25 3.09 -10.73 -1.94
N GLN A 26 3.84 -9.68 -1.60
CA GLN A 26 4.20 -8.63 -2.55
C GLN A 26 5.21 -9.11 -3.59
N LYS A 27 6.26 -9.82 -3.17
CA LYS A 27 7.29 -10.37 -4.08
C LYS A 27 6.70 -11.29 -5.14
N LEU A 28 5.88 -12.25 -4.71
CA LEU A 28 5.22 -13.20 -5.61
C LEU A 28 4.25 -12.48 -6.56
N GLY A 29 3.48 -11.51 -6.06
CA GLY A 29 2.57 -10.71 -6.89
C GLY A 29 3.31 -9.96 -8.00
N LEU A 30 4.36 -9.22 -7.64
CA LEU A 30 5.19 -8.46 -8.59
C LEU A 30 5.86 -9.36 -9.64
N ASP A 31 6.32 -10.55 -9.25
CA ASP A 31 6.92 -11.51 -10.18
C ASP A 31 5.89 -12.09 -11.15
N ILE A 32 4.66 -12.33 -10.70
CA ILE A 32 3.56 -12.77 -11.57
C ILE A 32 3.14 -11.66 -12.53
N TYR A 33 2.98 -10.42 -12.06
CA TYR A 33 2.71 -9.28 -12.95
C TYR A 33 3.78 -9.16 -14.04
N LYS A 34 5.06 -9.31 -13.67
CA LYS A 34 6.15 -9.26 -14.65
C LYS A 34 6.09 -10.42 -15.65
N LYS A 35 5.79 -11.63 -15.19
CA LYS A 35 5.69 -12.83 -16.03
C LYS A 35 4.52 -12.79 -17.00
N VAL A 36 3.34 -12.36 -16.53
CA VAL A 36 2.09 -12.42 -17.29
C VAL A 36 1.90 -11.17 -18.16
N LEU A 37 2.19 -9.98 -17.61
CA LEU A 37 1.91 -8.70 -18.26
C LEU A 37 3.17 -7.98 -18.74
N GLY A 38 4.37 -8.49 -18.45
CA GLY A 38 5.63 -7.85 -18.83
C GLY A 38 5.98 -6.59 -18.02
N VAL A 39 5.14 -6.20 -17.05
CA VAL A 39 5.26 -4.96 -16.28
C VAL A 39 5.31 -5.23 -14.77
N LYS A 40 6.00 -4.37 -14.02
CA LYS A 40 5.96 -4.35 -12.55
C LYS A 40 5.20 -3.10 -12.11
N PRO A 41 4.03 -3.22 -11.46
CA PRO A 41 3.30 -2.08 -10.94
C PRO A 41 4.19 -1.20 -10.04
N GLN A 42 3.98 0.11 -10.09
CA GLN A 42 4.69 1.08 -9.24
C GLN A 42 3.81 1.61 -8.12
N ILE A 43 2.50 1.36 -8.22
CA ILE A 43 1.48 1.72 -7.25
C ILE A 43 0.84 0.43 -6.76
N ALA A 44 0.63 0.31 -5.45
CA ALA A 44 -0.08 -0.82 -4.85
C ALA A 44 -1.43 -0.39 -4.28
N LEU A 45 -2.42 -1.27 -4.34
CA LEU A 45 -3.63 -1.18 -3.53
C LEU A 45 -3.38 -1.86 -2.18
N ILE A 46 -3.70 -1.20 -1.07
CA ILE A 46 -3.65 -1.85 0.25
C ILE A 46 -4.89 -2.75 0.41
N ASN A 47 -4.66 -4.06 0.49
CA ASN A 47 -5.71 -5.05 0.71
C ASN A 47 -6.53 -4.75 1.97
N GLU A 48 -7.86 -4.92 1.88
CA GLU A 48 -8.84 -4.70 2.95
C GLU A 48 -8.78 -3.28 3.57
N MET A 49 -8.03 -2.37 2.94
CA MET A 49 -7.82 -0.99 3.36
C MET A 49 -7.23 -0.85 4.78
N THR A 50 -6.73 -1.94 5.38
CA THR A 50 -6.27 -1.95 6.77
C THR A 50 -4.86 -1.37 6.90
N TYR A 51 -4.78 -0.14 7.40
CA TYR A 51 -3.54 0.63 7.56
C TYR A 51 -2.87 0.36 8.91
N SER A 52 -1.56 0.15 8.88
CA SER A 52 -0.68 0.36 10.04
C SER A 52 0.68 0.85 9.55
N ALA A 53 1.44 1.53 10.41
CA ALA A 53 2.77 2.03 10.06
C ALA A 53 3.72 0.90 9.59
N GLY A 54 3.64 -0.28 10.23
CA GLY A 54 4.43 -1.45 9.81
C GLY A 54 4.03 -2.02 8.44
N VAL A 55 2.76 -1.84 8.02
CA VAL A 55 2.31 -2.28 6.69
C VAL A 55 2.93 -1.44 5.57
N VAL A 56 3.20 -0.15 5.81
CA VAL A 56 3.83 0.76 4.85
C VAL A 56 5.22 0.26 4.41
N GLU A 57 6.00 -0.26 5.37
CA GLU A 57 7.36 -0.73 5.13
C GLU A 57 7.41 -1.88 4.12
N HIS A 58 6.40 -2.76 4.10
CA HIS A 58 6.30 -3.83 3.11
C HIS A 58 6.26 -3.31 1.68
N TYR A 59 5.53 -2.21 1.45
CA TYR A 59 5.42 -1.62 0.13
C TYR A 59 6.71 -0.89 -0.26
N ILE A 60 7.31 -0.16 0.67
CA ILE A 60 8.59 0.53 0.43
C ILE A 60 9.70 -0.50 0.13
N ASN A 61 9.80 -1.57 0.93
CA ASN A 61 10.80 -2.65 0.75
C ASN A 61 10.64 -3.39 -0.58
N ASN A 62 9.44 -3.39 -1.16
CA ASN A 62 9.13 -3.97 -2.47
C ASN A 62 9.19 -2.96 -3.62
N ASN A 63 9.78 -1.77 -3.40
CA ASN A 63 10.01 -0.71 -4.39
C ASN A 63 8.75 -0.10 -4.99
N TYR A 64 7.63 -0.12 -4.26
CA TYR A 64 6.47 0.69 -4.64
C TYR A 64 6.74 2.17 -4.39
N LYS A 65 6.20 3.03 -5.27
CA LYS A 65 6.31 4.49 -5.19
C LYS A 65 5.11 5.13 -4.52
N ALA A 66 3.95 4.49 -4.65
CA ALA A 66 2.71 4.96 -4.08
C ALA A 66 1.84 3.79 -3.62
N ILE A 67 0.94 4.10 -2.70
CA ILE A 67 -0.14 3.23 -2.26
C ILE A 67 -1.48 3.93 -2.46
N ILE A 68 -2.50 3.13 -2.73
CA ILE A 68 -3.90 3.57 -2.75
C ILE A 68 -4.60 2.91 -1.57
N MET A 69 -5.24 3.74 -0.75
CA MET A 69 -6.12 3.29 0.33
C MET A 69 -7.24 4.29 0.59
N GLU A 70 -8.31 3.79 1.19
CA GLU A 70 -9.50 4.58 1.48
C GLU A 70 -9.25 5.58 2.61
N TRP A 71 -9.65 6.83 2.41
CA TRP A 71 -9.39 7.94 3.33
C TRP A 71 -10.14 7.84 4.66
N ASN A 72 -11.38 7.35 4.64
CA ASN A 72 -12.19 7.27 5.86
C ASN A 72 -11.62 6.26 6.85
N ASN A 73 -10.90 5.21 6.43
CA ASN A 73 -10.35 4.23 7.35
C ASN A 73 -9.34 4.84 8.35
N PRO A 74 -8.25 5.50 7.93
CA PRO A 74 -7.36 6.18 8.87
C PRO A 74 -8.05 7.37 9.54
N ARG A 75 -8.87 8.16 8.81
CA ARG A 75 -9.59 9.32 9.38
C ARG A 75 -10.50 8.94 10.55
N ARG A 76 -11.11 7.75 10.56
CA ARG A 76 -11.94 7.27 11.69
C ARG A 76 -11.17 7.25 13.02
N TYR A 77 -9.86 7.07 12.97
CA TYR A 77 -8.97 7.09 14.14
C TYR A 77 -8.28 8.45 14.34
N HIS A 78 -8.39 9.36 13.37
CA HIS A 78 -7.80 10.70 13.35
C HIS A 78 -8.88 11.77 13.17
N THR A 79 -9.72 11.96 14.19
CA THR A 79 -10.86 12.89 14.16
C THR A 79 -10.45 14.35 13.95
N GLU A 80 -9.20 14.70 14.24
CA GLU A 80 -8.60 16.01 14.01
C GLU A 80 -8.34 16.31 12.52
N TRP A 81 -8.38 15.30 11.64
CA TRP A 81 -8.18 15.48 10.21
C TRP A 81 -9.40 16.13 9.56
N LYS A 82 -9.16 17.28 8.91
CA LYS A 82 -10.18 17.98 8.13
C LYS A 82 -10.56 17.14 6.91
N ASN A 83 -11.86 17.09 6.59
CA ASN A 83 -12.35 16.27 5.49
C ASN A 83 -11.76 16.70 4.14
N GLU A 84 -11.48 17.98 3.98
CA GLU A 84 -10.92 18.61 2.78
C GLU A 84 -9.49 18.15 2.49
N TRP A 85 -8.76 17.63 3.49
CA TRP A 85 -7.40 17.13 3.32
C TRP A 85 -7.31 15.95 2.34
N ARG A 86 -8.41 15.21 2.13
CA ARG A 86 -8.49 14.13 1.15
C ARG A 86 -8.22 14.55 -0.30
N TYR A 87 -8.30 15.86 -0.59
CA TYR A 87 -8.09 16.40 -1.93
C TYR A 87 -6.65 16.88 -2.17
N PHE A 88 -5.79 16.77 -1.15
CA PHE A 88 -4.38 17.13 -1.24
C PHE A 88 -3.52 15.87 -1.34
N PRO A 89 -2.31 15.97 -1.92
CA PRO A 89 -1.34 14.88 -1.87
C PRO A 89 -0.99 14.53 -0.43
N GLN A 90 -0.88 13.23 -0.14
CA GLN A 90 -0.59 12.74 1.20
C GLN A 90 0.59 11.78 1.17
N TYR A 91 1.18 11.58 2.34
CA TYR A 91 2.21 10.57 2.57
C TYR A 91 1.80 9.69 3.73
N ALA A 92 1.97 8.38 3.55
CA ALA A 92 1.97 7.45 4.67
C ALA A 92 3.41 7.31 5.19
N GLU A 93 3.55 7.25 6.51
CA GLU A 93 4.83 7.19 7.21
C GLU A 93 4.97 5.84 7.93
N GLY A 94 6.05 5.12 7.64
CA GLY A 94 6.40 3.85 8.29
C GLY A 94 6.97 4.08 9.70
N THR A 95 7.20 2.99 10.45
CA THR A 95 7.77 3.11 11.81
C THR A 95 9.23 3.57 11.81
N ASP A 96 9.90 3.46 10.66
CA ASP A 96 11.26 3.91 10.41
C ASP A 96 11.37 5.33 9.82
N ASN A 97 10.26 6.08 9.81
CA ASN A 97 10.12 7.43 9.23
C ASN A 97 10.25 7.50 7.69
N ARG A 98 10.35 6.36 6.98
CA ARG A 98 10.27 6.38 5.52
C ARG A 98 8.84 6.68 5.08
N LYS A 99 8.72 7.40 3.97
CA LYS A 99 7.44 7.88 3.45
C LYS A 99 7.16 7.29 2.08
N ILE A 100 5.89 6.99 1.83
CA ILE A 100 5.37 6.59 0.53
C ILE A 100 4.20 7.50 0.16
N SER A 101 4.07 7.82 -1.13
CA SER A 101 2.94 8.63 -1.60
C SER A 101 1.64 7.86 -1.36
N TRP A 102 0.64 8.55 -0.81
CA TRP A 102 -0.70 8.03 -0.62
C TRP A 102 -1.67 8.84 -1.48
N SER A 103 -2.41 8.11 -2.32
CA SER A 103 -3.47 8.65 -3.18
C SER A 103 -4.82 7.96 -2.97
#